data_AF-A0A0B1S112-F1
#
_entry.id   AF-A0A0B1S112-F1
#
_cell.length_a   1.000
_cell.length_b   1.000
_cell.length_c   1.000
_cell.angle_alpha   90.00
_cell.angle_beta   90.00
_cell.angle_gamma   90.00
#
_symmetry.space_group_name_H-M   'P 1'
#
loop_
_entity.id
_entity.type
_entity.pdbx_description
1 polymer ?
#
loop_
_entity_poly.entity_id
_entity_poly.type
_entity_poly.pdbx_seq_one_letter_code
_entity_poly.pdbx_strand_id
1 'polypeptide(L)'
;MFSDAVDLAIKAFDEEGINMAKECAHMMDPDEEDVIMGLEPKYPVEQRRRIWLKIAEFVISKDANASKSIALLKESGDVISIQDILPFFPEFTKIEELQGAAV
;
A
#
# COMPACT_ATOMS: atom_id res chain seq x y z
N MET A 1 5.19 11.42 9.93
CA MET A 1 6.31 11.81 9.04
C MET A 1 6.13 11.22 7.64
N PHE A 2 6.34 9.92 7.39
CA PHE A 2 6.13 9.36 6.04
C PHE A 2 4.65 9.25 5.64
N SER A 3 3.75 8.94 6.58
CA SER A 3 2.32 8.85 6.27
C SER A 3 1.72 10.17 5.79
N ASP A 4 2.13 11.28 6.39
CA ASP A 4 1.67 12.62 6.02
C ASP A 4 2.28 13.05 4.67
N ALA A 5 3.56 12.73 4.45
CA ALA A 5 4.23 12.99 3.18
C ALA A 5 3.60 12.22 2.01
N VAL A 6 3.23 10.96 2.23
CA VAL A 6 2.52 10.12 1.26
C VAL A 6 1.15 10.70 0.94
N ASP A 7 0.38 11.11 1.95
CA ASP A 7 -0.93 11.75 1.73
C ASP A 7 -0.80 13.05 0.94
N LEU A 8 0.24 13.84 1.20
CA LEU A 8 0.47 15.12 0.55
C LEU A 8 0.96 14.94 -0.90
N ALA A 9 1.86 13.99 -1.13
CA ALA A 9 2.34 13.64 -2.47
C ALA A 9 1.19 13.16 -3.36
N ILE A 10 0.37 12.24 -2.84
CA ILE A 10 -0.78 11.68 -3.55
C ILE A 10 -1.85 12.74 -3.85
N LYS A 11 -2.11 13.67 -2.94
CA LYS A 11 -3.09 14.75 -3.14
C LYS A 11 -2.60 15.85 -4.10
N ALA A 12 -1.29 16.10 -4.13
CA ALA A 12 -0.72 17.20 -4.90
C ALA A 12 -0.32 16.78 -6.32
N PHE A 13 0.04 15.52 -6.53
CA PHE A 13 0.63 15.05 -7.78
C PHE A 13 0.03 13.69 -8.13
N ASP A 14 -0.83 13.62 -9.15
CA ASP A 14 -1.58 12.44 -9.55
C ASP A 14 -0.74 11.14 -9.67
N GLU A 15 -0.01 10.95 -10.77
CA GLU A 15 0.84 9.75 -10.97
C GLU A 15 2.23 9.94 -10.36
N GLU A 16 2.78 11.16 -10.39
CA GLU A 16 4.08 11.47 -9.77
C GLU A 16 4.06 11.30 -8.25
N GLY A 17 2.92 11.57 -7.59
CA GLY A 17 2.75 11.37 -6.15
C GLY A 17 2.75 9.90 -5.76
N ILE A 18 2.25 9.02 -6.63
CA ILE A 18 2.32 7.56 -6.42
C ILE A 18 3.79 7.10 -6.46
N ASN A 19 4.57 7.57 -7.43
CA ASN A 19 5.99 7.21 -7.52
C ASN A 19 6.76 7.74 -6.30
N MET A 20 6.53 8.99 -5.88
CA MET A 20 7.14 9.51 -4.65
C MET A 20 6.75 8.72 -3.40
N ALA A 21 5.49 8.28 -3.32
CA ALA A 21 5.03 7.46 -2.20
C ALA A 21 5.70 6.08 -2.18
N LYS A 22 5.93 5.47 -3.35
CA LYS A 22 6.66 4.20 -3.48
C LYS A 22 8.13 4.33 -3.07
N GLU A 23 8.81 5.38 -3.53
CA GLU A 23 10.18 5.69 -3.07
C GLU A 23 10.23 5.87 -1.55
N CYS A 24 9.24 6.55 -0.97
CA CYS A 24 9.11 6.67 0.49
C CYS A 24 8.91 5.32 1.18
N ALA A 25 8.16 4.40 0.58
CA ALA A 25 7.95 3.07 1.12
C ALA A 25 9.24 2.25 1.08
N HIS A 26 10.00 2.32 -0.02
CA HIS A 26 11.28 1.62 -0.17
C HIS A 26 12.36 2.14 0.76
N MET A 27 12.41 3.45 1.03
CA MET A 27 13.31 4.02 2.05
C MET A 27 13.02 3.51 3.48
N MET A 28 11.88 2.85 3.69
CA MET A 28 11.53 2.25 4.98
C MET A 28 11.88 0.77 5.06
N ASP A 29 12.24 0.12 3.94
CA ASP A 29 12.64 -1.28 3.93
C ASP A 29 13.93 -1.47 4.74
N PRO A 30 14.06 -2.62 5.43
CA PRO A 30 15.28 -2.90 6.18
C PRO A 30 16.45 -3.07 5.23
N ASP A 31 17.60 -2.50 5.58
CA ASP A 31 18.84 -2.69 4.84
C ASP A 31 19.24 -4.18 4.86
N GLU A 32 19.66 -4.73 3.71
CA GLU A 32 19.98 -6.16 3.59
C GLU A 32 21.10 -6.57 4.56
N GLU A 33 22.13 -5.72 4.72
CA GLU A 33 23.20 -5.96 5.70
C GLU A 33 22.66 -6.03 7.14
N ASP A 34 21.74 -5.15 7.52
CA ASP A 34 21.14 -5.12 8.85
C ASP A 34 20.35 -6.40 9.12
N VAL A 35 19.61 -6.91 8.13
CA VAL A 35 18.88 -8.18 8.21
C VAL A 35 19.85 -9.35 8.38
N ILE A 36 20.91 -9.42 7.56
CA ILE A 36 21.93 -10.47 7.64
C ILE A 36 22.63 -10.46 9.00
N MET A 37 22.85 -9.28 9.56
CA MET A 37 23.45 -9.09 10.88
C MET A 37 22.48 -9.29 12.05
N GLY A 38 21.19 -9.53 11.79
CA GLY A 38 20.17 -9.73 12.81
C GLY A 38 19.85 -8.47 13.62
N LEU A 39 20.11 -7.27 13.05
CA LEU A 39 19.75 -6.01 13.67
C LEU A 39 18.24 -5.78 13.57
N GLU A 40 17.68 -5.06 14.54
CA GLU A 40 16.28 -4.68 14.50
C GLU A 40 16.04 -3.67 13.36
N PRO A 41 15.02 -3.90 12.50
CA PRO A 41 14.67 -2.96 11.45
C PRO A 41 14.39 -1.56 12.00
N LYS A 42 14.94 -0.54 11.34
CA LYS A 42 14.72 0.87 11.69
C LYS A 42 13.23 1.25 11.75
N TYR A 43 12.41 0.63 10.91
CA TYR A 43 10.96 0.82 10.90
C TYR A 43 10.22 -0.50 11.13
N PRO A 44 9.24 -0.52 12.05
CA PRO A 44 8.40 -1.68 12.27
C PRO A 44 7.64 -2.10 10.99
N VAL A 45 7.40 -3.40 10.83
CA VAL A 45 6.62 -3.97 9.71
C VAL A 45 5.26 -3.28 9.58
N GLU A 46 4.57 -3.06 10.69
CA GLU A 46 3.25 -2.40 10.73
C GLU A 46 3.27 -0.98 10.13
N GLN A 47 4.38 -0.26 10.33
CA GLN A 47 4.51 1.09 9.78
C GLN A 47 4.66 1.05 8.26
N ARG A 48 5.47 0.13 7.74
CA ARG A 48 5.62 -0.10 6.29
C ARG A 48 4.30 -0.57 5.67
N ARG A 49 3.62 -1.51 6.33
CA ARG A 49 2.31 -2.03 5.92
C ARG A 49 1.29 -0.92 5.76
N ARG A 50 1.21 0.00 6.71
CA ARG A 50 0.30 1.16 6.62
C ARG A 50 0.58 2.06 5.41
N ILE A 51 1.84 2.25 5.03
CA ILE A 51 2.20 3.05 3.85
C ILE A 51 1.76 2.33 2.57
N TRP A 52 2.11 1.05 2.43
CA TRP A 52 1.72 0.25 1.27
C TRP A 52 0.21 0.15 1.08
N LEU A 53 -0.56 0.02 2.17
CA LEU A 53 -2.03 0.02 2.08
C LEU A 53 -2.60 1.35 1.58
N LYS A 54 -2.04 2.50 2.01
CA LYS A 54 -2.46 3.81 1.51
C LYS A 54 -2.19 3.97 0.01
N ILE A 55 -1.01 3.52 -0.43
CA ILE A 55 -0.66 3.54 -1.86
C ILE A 55 -1.62 2.63 -2.64
N ALA A 56 -1.90 1.42 -2.12
CA ALA A 56 -2.81 0.47 -2.73
C ALA A 56 -4.24 1.03 -2.87
N GLU A 57 -4.79 1.60 -1.79
CA GLU A 57 -6.11 2.24 -1.77
C GLU A 57 -6.19 3.33 -2.85
N PHE A 58 -5.18 4.19 -2.95
CA PHE A 58 -5.15 5.24 -3.97
C PHE A 58 -5.05 4.69 -5.40
N VAL A 59 -4.16 3.72 -5.64
CA VAL A 59 -3.99 3.10 -6.96
C VAL A 59 -5.30 2.44 -7.42
N ILE A 60 -5.95 1.66 -6.55
CA ILE A 60 -7.18 0.91 -6.86
C ILE A 60 -8.37 1.85 -7.03
N SER A 61 -8.48 2.89 -6.19
CA SER A 61 -9.57 3.87 -6.30
C SER A 61 -9.49 4.72 -7.57
N LYS A 62 -8.28 5.01 -8.07
CA LYS A 62 -8.09 5.70 -9.35
C LYS A 62 -8.37 4.83 -10.56
N ASP A 63 -7.84 3.61 -10.55
CA ASP A 63 -7.92 2.67 -11.66
C ASP A 63 -7.85 1.26 -11.08
N ALA A 64 -8.99 0.58 -11.02
CA ALA A 64 -9.16 -0.78 -10.45
C ALA A 64 -8.53 -1.87 -11.33
N ASN A 65 -7.34 -1.60 -11.85
CA ASN A 65 -6.59 -2.41 -12.77
C ASN A 65 -5.82 -3.51 -12.03
N ALA A 66 -6.26 -4.76 -12.20
CA ALA A 66 -5.65 -5.92 -11.57
C ALA A 66 -4.13 -6.02 -11.82
N SER A 67 -3.65 -5.68 -13.02
CA SER A 67 -2.21 -5.73 -13.33
C SER A 67 -1.40 -4.73 -12.51
N LYS A 68 -1.95 -3.52 -12.27
CA LYS A 68 -1.30 -2.52 -11.40
C LYS A 68 -1.29 -2.96 -9.94
N SER A 69 -2.39 -3.54 -9.46
CA SER A 69 -2.47 -4.09 -8.10
C SER A 69 -1.48 -5.24 -7.88
N ILE A 70 -1.36 -6.16 -8.85
CA ILE A 70 -0.39 -7.26 -8.78
C ILE A 70 1.05 -6.74 -8.79
N ALA A 71 1.35 -5.74 -9.63
CA ALA A 71 2.68 -5.11 -9.64
C ALA A 71 3.00 -4.47 -8.27
N LEU A 72 2.03 -3.77 -7.68
CA LEU A 72 2.17 -3.15 -6.36
C LEU A 72 2.38 -4.17 -5.24
N LEU A 73 1.67 -5.31 -5.27
CA LEU A 73 1.90 -6.39 -4.29
C LEU A 73 3.33 -6.94 -4.39
N LYS A 74 3.83 -7.15 -5.62
CA LYS A 74 5.23 -7.58 -5.83
C LYS A 74 6.25 -6.56 -5.34
N GLU A 75 6.00 -5.29 -5.62
CA GLU A 75 6.87 -4.18 -5.21
C GLU A 75 6.91 -4.03 -3.68
N SER A 76 5.82 -4.38 -2.99
CA SER A 76 5.76 -4.32 -1.53
C SER A 76 6.59 -5.36 -0.78
N GLY A 77 7.21 -6.33 -1.47
CA GLY A 77 8.07 -7.33 -0.84
C GLY A 77 7.35 -8.15 0.26
N ASP A 78 6.13 -8.59 -0.03
CA ASP A 78 5.24 -9.36 0.88
C ASP A 78 4.79 -8.59 2.15
N VAL A 79 5.03 -7.29 2.23
CA VAL A 79 4.57 -6.45 3.36
C VAL A 79 3.05 -6.32 3.39
N ILE A 80 2.39 -6.38 2.23
CA ILE A 80 0.93 -6.46 2.08
C ILE A 80 0.56 -7.62 1.17
N SER A 81 -0.61 -8.20 1.42
CA SER A 81 -1.16 -9.33 0.67
C SER A 81 -2.37 -8.93 -0.17
N ILE A 82 -2.77 -9.82 -1.08
CA ILE A 82 -4.00 -9.65 -1.86
C ILE A 82 -5.23 -9.47 -0.97
N GLN A 83 -5.30 -10.19 0.15
CA GLN A 83 -6.43 -10.12 1.09
C GLN A 83 -6.57 -8.73 1.70
N ASP A 84 -5.45 -8.04 1.91
CA ASP A 84 -5.45 -6.70 2.50
C ASP A 84 -5.98 -5.63 1.54
N ILE A 85 -5.86 -5.84 0.23
CA ILE A 85 -6.25 -4.87 -0.80
C ILE A 85 -7.62 -5.17 -1.42
N LEU A 86 -8.15 -6.40 -1.24
CA LEU A 86 -9.46 -6.80 -1.74
C LEU A 86 -10.60 -5.83 -1.35
N PRO A 87 -10.67 -5.32 -0.10
CA PRO A 87 -11.74 -4.40 0.30
C PRO A 87 -11.76 -3.08 -0.47
N PHE A 88 -10.65 -2.68 -1.09
CA PHE A 88 -10.55 -1.43 -1.85
C PHE A 88 -11.16 -1.53 -3.26
N PHE A 89 -11.45 -2.73 -3.74
CA PHE A 89 -12.03 -2.91 -5.07
C PHE A 89 -13.54 -2.61 -5.04
N PRO A 90 -14.04 -1.71 -5.92
CA PRO A 90 -15.45 -1.31 -5.93
C PRO A 90 -16.44 -2.47 -6.09
N GLU A 91 -16.04 -3.53 -6.79
CA GLU A 91 -16.86 -4.74 -6.97
C GLU A 91 -17.01 -5.54 -5.67
N PHE A 92 -15.95 -5.58 -4.85
CA PHE A 92 -15.96 -6.27 -3.56
C PHE A 92 -16.69 -5.44 -2.50
N THR A 93 -16.50 -4.12 -2.47
CA THR A 93 -17.24 -3.22 -1.56
C THR A 93 -18.75 -3.32 -1.77
N LYS A 94 -19.21 -3.36 -3.03
CA LYS A 94 -20.64 -3.50 -3.36
C LYS A 94 -21.24 -4.83 -2.87
N ILE A 95 -20.48 -5.92 -2.90
CA ILE A 95 -20.95 -7.23 -2.43
C ILE A 95 -21.11 -7.21 -0.90
N GLU A 96 -20.18 -6.62 -0.16
CA GLU A 96 -20.31 -6.47 1.30
C GLU A 96 -21.49 -5.58 1.69
N GLU A 97 -21.69 -4.44 1.01
CA GLU A 97 -22.83 -3.55 1.24
C GLU A 97 -24.18 -4.25 1.00
N LEU A 98 -24.26 -5.13 -0.01
CA LEU A 98 -25.47 -5.92 -0.29
C LEU A 98 -25.74 -7.01 0.75
N GLN A 99 -24.69 -7.63 1.31
CA GLN A 99 -24.84 -8.59 2.41
C GLN A 99 -25.39 -7.94 3.69
N GLY A 100 -25.03 -6.68 3.95
CA GLY A 100 -25.55 -5.91 5.10
C GLY A 100 -26.99 -5.39 4.92
N ALA A 101 -27.47 -5.25 3.68
CA ALA A 101 -28.81 -4.73 3.38
C ALA A 101 -29.92 -5.81 3.39
N ALA A 102 -29.55 -7.09 3.45
CA ALA A 102 -30.48 -8.20 3.64
C ALA A 102 -30.65 -8.50 5.15
N VAL A 103 -31.23 -7.55 5.89
CA VAL A 103 -31.71 -7.73 7.27
C VAL A 103 -33.15 -7.26 7.36
#